data_AF-A0A9C8WHI6-F1
#
_entry.id   AF-A0A9C8WHI6-F1
#
_cell.length_a   1.000
_cell.length_b   1.000
_cell.length_c   1.000
_cell.angle_alpha   90.00
_cell.angle_beta   90.00
_cell.angle_gamma   90.00
#
_symmetry.space_group_name_H-M   'P 1'
#
loop_
_entity.id
_entity.type
_entity.pdbx_description
1 polymer ?
#
loop_
_entity_poly.entity_id
_entity_poly.type
_entity_poly.pdbx_seq_one_letter_code
_entity_poly.pdbx_strand_id
1 'polypeptide(L)'
;CGLLTPDPRGRAIAQQMIRSAGSISANIEEGFGRGFGNDYAYHLRVAMAEARETRGWYWRAHHILPDDLIRHRMSMTSEIIAMLIPNIQRQRKYRKR
;
A
#
# COMPACT_ATOMS: atom_id res chain seq x y z
N CYS A 1 -7.17 9.54 9.45
CA CYS A 1 -7.33 8.64 10.61
C CYS A 1 -7.99 9.28 11.84
N GLY A 2 -8.60 10.47 11.76
CA GLY A 2 -9.22 11.14 12.93
C GLY A 2 -10.41 10.41 13.57
N LEU A 3 -11.11 9.55 12.80
CA LEU A 3 -12.16 8.68 13.34
C LEU A 3 -11.62 7.56 14.25
N LEU A 4 -10.34 7.20 14.11
CA LEU A 4 -9.70 6.15 14.90
C LEU A 4 -9.06 6.68 16.19
N THR A 5 -8.72 7.97 16.24
CA THR A 5 -7.94 8.54 17.35
C THR A 5 -8.64 8.59 18.70
N PRO A 6 -9.98 8.69 18.82
CA PRO A 6 -10.65 8.66 20.12
C PRO A 6 -10.56 7.31 20.84
N ASP A 7 -10.47 6.20 20.11
CA ASP A 7 -10.33 4.85 20.69
C ASP A 7 -8.84 4.48 20.84
N PRO A 8 -8.37 4.06 22.04
CA PRO A 8 -7.00 3.61 22.23
C PRO A 8 -6.54 2.49 21.26
N ARG A 9 -7.43 1.55 20.93
CA ARG A 9 -7.19 0.48 19.95
C ARG A 9 -7.14 1.07 18.54
N GLY A 10 -8.00 2.04 18.26
CA GLY A 10 -8.02 2.79 17.02
C GLY A 10 -6.71 3.55 16.77
N ARG A 11 -6.09 4.13 17.81
CA ARG A 11 -4.77 4.79 17.69
C ARG A 11 -3.68 3.83 17.20
N ALA A 12 -3.62 2.61 17.73
CA ALA A 12 -2.65 1.61 17.28
C ALA A 12 -2.88 1.23 15.81
N ILE A 13 -4.14 1.04 15.40
CA ILE A 13 -4.50 0.77 14.01
C ILE A 13 -4.14 1.96 13.11
N ALA A 14 -4.42 3.19 13.54
CA ALA A 14 -4.14 4.40 12.80
C ALA A 14 -2.65 4.56 12.50
N GLN A 15 -1.78 4.28 13.48
CA GLN A 15 -0.33 4.33 13.28
C GLN A 15 0.13 3.33 12.22
N GLN A 16 -0.37 2.09 12.27
CA GLN A 16 -0.04 1.06 11.28
C GLN A 16 -0.57 1.40 9.88
N MET A 17 -1.79 1.94 9.79
CA MET A 17 -2.36 2.44 8.53
C MET A 17 -1.53 3.56 7.91
N ILE A 18 -1.15 4.57 8.70
CA ILE A 18 -0.38 5.72 8.21
C ILE A 18 0.97 5.26 7.69
N ARG A 19 1.66 4.38 8.42
CA ARG A 19 2.96 3.85 8.03
C ARG A 19 2.88 3.02 6.75
N SER A 20 2.01 2.00 6.73
CA SER A 20 1.89 1.12 5.56
C SER A 20 1.43 1.90 4.32
N ALA A 21 0.43 2.78 4.45
CA ALA A 21 -0.05 3.56 3.31
C ALA A 21 1.01 4.53 2.76
N GLY A 22 1.77 5.21 3.64
CA GLY A 22 2.89 6.06 3.23
C GLY A 22 4.06 5.28 2.61
N SER A 23 4.29 4.04 3.08
CA SER A 23 5.35 3.16 2.58
C SER A 23 5.13 2.73 1.13
N ILE A 24 3.87 2.73 0.64
CA ILE A 24 3.54 2.41 -0.75
C ILE A 24 4.24 3.39 -1.70
N SER A 25 4.00 4.70 -1.54
CA SER A 25 4.60 5.72 -2.42
C SER A 25 6.11 5.82 -2.21
N ALA A 26 6.56 5.76 -0.95
CA ALA A 26 7.99 5.81 -0.62
C ALA A 26 8.79 4.73 -1.35
N ASN A 27 8.29 3.48 -1.39
CA ASN A 27 8.97 2.41 -2.11
C ASN A 27 8.90 2.59 -3.64
N ILE A 28 7.81 3.13 -4.18
CA ILE A 28 7.73 3.42 -5.63
C ILE A 28 8.76 4.48 -6.02
N GLU A 29 8.86 5.56 -5.25
CA GLU A 29 9.79 6.67 -5.46
C GLU A 29 11.24 6.22 -5.30
N GLU A 30 11.56 5.51 -4.22
CA GLU A 30 12.90 4.98 -3.99
C GLU A 30 13.32 4.00 -5.09
N GLY A 31 12.45 3.06 -5.43
CA GLY A 31 12.72 2.09 -6.49
C GLY A 31 12.95 2.74 -7.85
N PHE A 32 12.18 3.78 -8.17
CA PHE A 32 12.37 4.54 -9.41
C PHE A 32 13.72 5.27 -9.43
N GLY A 33 14.14 5.85 -8.29
CA GLY A 33 15.44 6.51 -8.13
C GLY A 33 16.65 5.58 -8.31
N ARG A 34 16.46 4.26 -8.17
CA ARG A 34 17.51 3.24 -8.36
C ARG A 34 17.64 2.74 -9.81
N GLY A 35 16.81 3.25 -10.73
CA GLY A 35 16.81 2.86 -12.14
C GLY A 35 15.88 1.69 -12.44
N PHE A 36 15.94 1.12 -13.64
CA PHE A 36 14.99 0.10 -14.12
C PHE A 36 15.54 -1.33 -13.98
N GLY A 37 14.64 -2.32 -14.01
CA GLY A 37 15.00 -3.74 -13.93
C GLY A 37 14.66 -4.38 -12.60
N ASN A 38 15.45 -5.37 -12.20
CA ASN A 38 15.18 -6.19 -11.02
C ASN A 38 15.14 -5.38 -9.71
N ASP A 39 15.91 -4.30 -9.61
CA ASP A 39 15.92 -3.46 -8.41
C ASP A 39 14.61 -2.68 -8.25
N TYR A 40 14.13 -2.03 -9.32
CA TYR A 40 12.81 -1.41 -9.28
C TYR A 40 11.70 -2.44 -9.08
N ALA A 41 11.81 -3.63 -9.70
CA ALA A 41 10.85 -4.71 -9.47
C ALA A 41 10.78 -5.16 -8.01
N TYR A 42 11.91 -5.15 -7.29
CA TYR A 42 11.97 -5.44 -5.86
C TYR A 42 11.18 -4.39 -5.06
N HIS A 43 11.44 -3.11 -5.28
CA HIS A 43 10.76 -2.03 -4.59
C HIS A 43 9.26 -1.96 -4.90
N LEU A 44 8.85 -2.17 -6.15
CA LEU A 44 7.43 -2.28 -6.50
C LEU A 44 6.74 -3.47 -5.80
N ARG A 45 7.46 -4.57 -5.57
CA ARG A 45 6.96 -5.71 -4.80
C ARG A 45 6.80 -5.37 -3.32
N VAL A 46 7.70 -4.57 -2.74
CA VAL A 46 7.55 -4.05 -1.37
C VAL A 46 6.33 -3.13 -1.30
N ALA A 47 6.18 -2.17 -2.22
CA ALA A 47 5.00 -1.31 -2.30
C ALA A 47 3.69 -2.12 -2.41
N MET A 48 3.70 -3.24 -3.14
CA MET A 48 2.54 -4.14 -3.24
C MET A 48 2.24 -4.87 -1.92
N ALA A 49 3.27 -5.25 -1.16
CA ALA A 49 3.10 -5.84 0.17
C ALA A 49 2.49 -4.83 1.15
N GLU A 50 3.00 -3.60 1.15
CA GLU A 50 2.49 -2.48 1.95
C GLU A 50 1.02 -2.15 1.61
N ALA A 51 0.65 -2.14 0.33
CA ALA A 51 -0.74 -1.94 -0.09
C ALA A 51 -1.67 -3.05 0.43
N ARG A 52 -1.20 -4.31 0.44
CA ARG A 52 -1.96 -5.43 1.03
C ARG A 52 -2.09 -5.27 2.55
N GLU A 53 -1.03 -4.84 3.22
CA GLU A 53 -1.05 -4.57 4.65
C GLU A 53 -2.03 -3.44 5.00
N THR A 54 -1.96 -2.31 4.29
CA THR A 54 -2.90 -1.19 4.44
C THR A 54 -4.35 -1.67 4.30
N ARG A 55 -4.64 -2.51 3.29
CA ARG A 55 -5.97 -3.09 3.10
C ARG A 55 -6.39 -3.97 4.29
N GLY A 56 -5.46 -4.77 4.83
CA GLY A 56 -5.69 -5.56 6.03
C GLY A 56 -5.99 -4.71 7.27
N TRP A 57 -5.34 -3.55 7.42
CA TRP A 57 -5.67 -2.62 8.50
C TRP A 57 -7.06 -2.02 8.35
N TYR A 58 -7.50 -1.66 7.14
CA TYR A 58 -8.88 -1.20 6.91
C TYR A 58 -9.92 -2.24 7.30
N TRP A 59 -9.68 -3.51 6.97
CA TRP A 59 -10.53 -4.61 7.42
C TRP A 59 -10.59 -4.71 8.96
N ARG A 60 -9.43 -4.65 9.64
CA ARG A 60 -9.40 -4.71 11.13
C ARG A 60 -10.10 -3.52 11.79
N ALA A 61 -10.18 -2.39 11.09
CA ALA A 61 -10.83 -1.18 11.58
C ALA A 61 -12.37 -1.16 11.44
N HIS A 62 -13.00 -2.23 10.92
CA HIS A 62 -14.44 -2.26 10.62
C HIS A 62 -15.38 -2.07 11.81
N HIS A 63 -14.91 -2.31 13.03
CA HIS A 63 -15.69 -2.01 14.23
C HIS A 63 -15.72 -0.52 14.60
N ILE A 64 -14.85 0.31 14.00
CA ILE A 64 -14.68 1.73 14.34
C ILE A 64 -15.01 2.63 13.14
N LEU A 65 -14.64 2.21 11.93
CA LEU A 65 -14.84 3.00 10.72
C LEU A 65 -16.19 2.68 10.05
N PRO A 66 -16.82 3.67 9.41
CA PRO A 66 -18.00 3.45 8.57
C PRO A 66 -17.73 2.47 7.42
N ASP A 67 -18.70 1.62 7.09
CA ASP A 67 -18.56 0.59 6.07
C ASP A 67 -18.31 1.17 4.66
N ASP A 68 -18.93 2.30 4.33
CA ASP A 68 -18.75 2.99 3.06
C ASP A 68 -17.31 3.50 2.90
N LEU A 69 -16.73 4.05 3.98
CA LEU A 69 -15.33 4.44 4.02
C LEU A 69 -14.43 3.22 3.80
N ILE A 70 -14.68 2.11 4.48
CA ILE A 70 -13.88 0.90 4.33
C ILE A 70 -13.97 0.35 2.91
N ARG A 71 -15.18 0.23 2.35
CA ARG A 71 -15.37 -0.21 0.97
C ARG A 71 -14.59 0.66 -0.02
N HIS A 72 -14.70 1.98 0.12
CA HIS A 72 -13.98 2.91 -0.74
C HIS A 72 -12.46 2.72 -0.63
N ARG A 73 -11.92 2.62 0.59
CA ARG A 73 -10.47 2.46 0.81
C ARG A 73 -9.95 1.08 0.39
N MET A 74 -10.74 0.03 0.56
CA MET A 74 -10.42 -1.32 0.08
C MET A 74 -10.43 -1.40 -1.45
N SER A 75 -11.35 -0.69 -2.13
CA SER A 75 -11.35 -0.57 -3.60
C SER A 75 -10.08 0.11 -4.09
N MET A 76 -9.78 1.29 -3.54
CA MET A 76 -8.59 2.08 -3.89
C MET A 76 -7.28 1.30 -3.70
N THR A 77 -7.12 0.61 -2.58
CA THR A 77 -5.92 -0.23 -2.35
C THR A 77 -5.87 -1.44 -3.30
N SER A 78 -7.02 -1.99 -3.71
CA SER A 78 -7.07 -3.07 -4.68
C SER A 78 -6.69 -2.61 -6.09
N GLU A 79 -7.08 -1.39 -6.49
CA GLU A 79 -6.63 -0.75 -7.74
C GLU A 79 -5.11 -0.53 -7.75
N ILE A 80 -4.54 -0.04 -6.65
CA ILE A 80 -3.08 0.11 -6.51
C ILE A 80 -2.37 -1.24 -6.68
N ILE A 81 -2.84 -2.29 -6.01
CA ILE A 81 -2.28 -3.64 -6.15
C ILE A 81 -2.37 -4.12 -7.61
N ALA A 82 -3.52 -3.90 -8.26
CA ALA A 82 -3.75 -4.28 -9.64
C ALA A 82 -2.80 -3.57 -10.62
N MET A 83 -2.44 -2.30 -10.36
CA MET A 83 -1.46 -1.56 -11.14
C MET A 83 -0.02 -2.02 -10.88
N LEU A 84 0.32 -2.39 -9.65
CA LEU A 84 1.67 -2.81 -9.29
C LEU A 84 2.05 -4.17 -9.91
N ILE A 85 1.13 -5.14 -9.96
CA ILE A 85 1.39 -6.48 -10.50
C ILE A 85 2.00 -6.46 -11.93
N PRO A 86 1.36 -5.83 -12.94
CA PRO A 86 1.91 -5.80 -14.30
C PRO A 86 3.20 -4.97 -14.38
N ASN A 87 3.35 -3.92 -13.57
CA ASN A 87 4.59 -3.14 -13.54
C ASN A 87 5.78 -3.93 -12.98
N ILE A 88 5.57 -4.73 -11.92
CA ILE A 88 6.58 -5.66 -11.41
C ILE A 88 7.00 -6.65 -12.51
N GLN A 89 6.05 -7.25 -13.21
CA GLN A 89 6.33 -8.18 -14.29
C GLN A 89 7.09 -7.51 -15.44
N ARG A 90 6.73 -6.28 -15.81
CA ARG A 90 7.43 -5.49 -16.82
C ARG A 90 8.87 -5.21 -16.43
N GLN A 91 9.11 -4.80 -15.18
CA GLN A 91 10.46 -4.52 -14.68
C GLN A 91 11.34 -5.78 -14.63
N ARG A 92 10.78 -6.94 -14.25
CA ARG A 92 11.52 -8.22 -14.30
C ARG A 92 11.95 -8.63 -15.71
N LYS A 93 11.23 -8.19 -16.74
CA LYS A 93 11.55 -8.46 -18.15
C LYS A 93 12.36 -7.32 -18.80
N TYR A 94 12.68 -6.27 -18.05
CA TYR A 94 13.38 -5.12 -18.59
C TYR A 94 14.80 -5.53 -19.02
N ARG A 95 15.13 -5.23 -20.28
CA ARG A 95 16.47 -5.35 -20.83
C ARG A 95 16.91 -3.95 -21.22
N LYS A 96 18.04 -3.50 -20.68
CA LYS A 96 18.67 -2.26 -21.13
C LYS A 96 19.05 -2.47 -22.60
N ARG A 97 18.58 -1.58 -23.47
CA ARG A 97 19.01 -1.53 -24.87
C ARG A 97 20.48 -1.13 -24.92
#